data_AF-A0A527ZND7-F1
#
_entry.id   AF-A0A527ZND7-F1
#
_cell.length_a   1.000
_cell.length_b   1.000
_cell.length_c   1.000
_cell.angle_alpha   90.00
_cell.angle_beta   90.00
_cell.angle_gamma   90.00
#
_symmetry.space_group_name_H-M   'P 1'
#
loop_
_entity.id
_entity.type
_entity.pdbx_description
1 polymer ?
#
loop_
_entity_poly.entity_id
_entity_poly.type
_entity_poly.pdbx_seq_one_letter_code
_entity_poly.pdbx_strand_id
1 'polypeptide(L)'
;MKRLAGRIILLWGWRRALVAFFAGALAVLAQAPYDFFAVGFVSFPLLVWLLDGATGEASDGWFRRLRPAFAIGWWFGFGYFLAGLWWIGS
;
A
#
# COMPACT_ATOMS: atom_id res chain seq x y z
N MET A 1 -1.23 -13.94 13.70
CA MET A 1 -1.59 -13.22 12.46
C MET A 1 -2.88 -12.41 12.55
N LYS A 2 -4.01 -12.96 13.03
CA LYS A 2 -5.32 -12.24 13.07
C LYS A 2 -5.30 -10.85 13.73
N ARG A 3 -4.53 -10.65 14.81
CA ARG A 3 -4.41 -9.36 15.52
C ARG A 3 -3.70 -8.27 14.73
N LEU A 4 -2.70 -8.63 13.92
CA LEU A 4 -1.87 -7.67 13.18
C LEU A 4 -2.60 -7.21 11.91
N ALA A 5 -3.18 -8.16 11.17
CA ALA A 5 -4.07 -7.86 10.05
C ALA A 5 -5.24 -6.99 10.49
N GLY A 6 -5.92 -7.33 11.59
CA GLY A 6 -7.03 -6.52 12.11
C GLY A 6 -6.64 -5.07 12.42
N ARG A 7 -5.46 -4.82 12.99
CA ARG A 7 -4.97 -3.46 13.23
C ARG A 7 -4.70 -2.68 11.94
N ILE A 8 -4.15 -3.35 10.92
CA ILE A 8 -3.82 -2.75 9.63
C ILE A 8 -5.09 -2.42 8.84
N ILE A 9 -6.06 -3.34 8.83
CA ILE A 9 -7.37 -3.15 8.20
C ILE A 9 -8.11 -1.95 8.81
N LEU A 10 -8.00 -1.78 10.14
CA LEU A 10 -8.63 -0.67 10.86
C LEU A 10 -7.90 0.68 10.72
N LEU A 11 -6.75 0.75 10.04
CA LEU A 11 -6.08 2.03 9.79
C LEU A 11 -6.94 2.89 8.88
N TRP A 12 -7.01 4.19 9.16
CA TRP A 12 -7.77 5.14 8.35
C TRP A 12 -6.97 6.44 8.14
N GLY A 13 -7.40 7.26 7.18
CA GLY A 13 -6.78 8.55 6.87
C GLY A 13 -5.28 8.46 6.54
N TRP A 14 -4.48 9.36 7.11
CA TRP A 14 -3.05 9.50 6.81
C TRP A 14 -2.20 8.29 7.24
N ARG A 15 -2.59 7.57 8.30
CA ARG A 15 -1.84 6.39 8.77
C ARG A 15 -1.89 5.26 7.74
N ARG A 16 -3.06 5.07 7.12
CA ARG A 16 -3.25 4.12 6.00
C ARG A 16 -2.39 4.51 4.80
N ALA A 17 -2.34 5.79 4.46
CA ALA A 17 -1.48 6.31 3.38
C ALA A 17 0.01 6.06 3.66
N LEU A 18 0.49 6.31 4.88
CA LEU A 18 1.88 6.04 5.25
C LEU A 18 2.25 4.56 5.16
N VAL A 19 1.39 3.66 5.66
CA VAL A 19 1.66 2.22 5.54
C VAL A 19 1.68 1.77 4.07
N ALA A 20 0.76 2.29 3.25
CA ALA A 20 0.79 2.05 1.81
C ALA A 20 2.11 2.54 1.18
N PHE A 21 2.53 3.76 1.49
CA PHE A 21 3.78 4.36 1.02
C PHE A 21 5.00 3.51 1.37
N PHE A 22 5.18 3.15 2.65
CA PHE A 22 6.31 2.33 3.07
C PHE A 22 6.26 0.91 2.49
N ALA A 23 5.07 0.31 2.36
CA ALA A 23 4.94 -0.99 1.70
C ALA A 23 5.39 -0.92 0.22
N GLY A 24 5.04 0.16 -0.48
CA GLY A 24 5.50 0.43 -1.83
C GLY A 24 7.01 0.64 -1.91
N ALA A 25 7.57 1.47 -1.05
CA ALA A 25 9.01 1.72 -1.00
C ALA A 25 9.81 0.44 -0.69
N LEU A 26 9.33 -0.41 0.23
CA LEU A 26 9.94 -1.70 0.53
C LEU A 26 9.90 -2.67 -0.66
N ALA A 27 8.87 -2.60 -1.51
CA ALA A 27 8.76 -3.48 -2.67
C ALA A 27 9.87 -3.24 -3.70
N VAL A 28 10.53 -2.08 -3.69
CA VAL A 28 11.70 -1.80 -4.55
C VAL A 28 12.88 -2.71 -4.22
N LEU A 29 13.03 -3.14 -2.96
CA LEU A 29 14.10 -4.08 -2.55
C LEU A 29 13.96 -5.46 -3.19
N ALA A 30 12.81 -5.77 -3.80
CA ALA A 30 12.64 -6.99 -4.59
C ALA A 30 13.30 -6.90 -5.97
N GLN A 31 13.65 -5.70 -6.44
CA GLN A 31 14.31 -5.48 -7.73
C GLN A 31 15.84 -5.51 -7.56
N ALA A 32 16.54 -5.67 -8.69
CA ALA A 32 17.99 -5.48 -8.74
C ALA A 32 18.36 -4.06 -8.25
N PRO A 33 19.52 -3.89 -7.57
CA PRO A 33 20.56 -4.88 -7.29
C PRO A 33 20.37 -5.66 -5.98
N TYR A 34 19.26 -5.44 -5.27
CA TYR A 34 19.03 -6.05 -3.96
C TYR A 34 18.47 -7.47 -4.07
N ASP A 35 17.63 -7.73 -5.10
CA ASP A 35 17.06 -9.03 -5.45
C ASP A 35 16.41 -9.78 -4.25
N PHE A 36 15.97 -9.02 -3.25
CA PHE A 36 15.45 -9.57 -2.01
C PHE A 36 13.94 -9.77 -2.10
N PHE A 37 13.52 -10.73 -2.93
CA PHE A 37 12.11 -11.04 -3.23
C PHE A 37 11.24 -11.27 -1.99
N ALA A 38 11.84 -11.66 -0.85
CA ALA A 38 11.14 -11.89 0.40
C ALA A 38 10.31 -10.68 0.89
N VAL A 39 10.75 -9.46 0.58
CA VAL A 39 9.98 -8.23 0.89
C VAL A 39 8.64 -8.17 0.16
N GLY A 40 8.52 -8.79 -1.01
CA GLY A 40 7.25 -8.89 -1.73
C GLY A 40 6.17 -9.62 -0.93
N PHE A 41 6.55 -10.66 -0.17
CA PHE A 41 5.63 -11.37 0.73
C PHE A 41 5.18 -10.53 1.93
N VAL A 42 5.75 -9.35 2.15
CA VAL A 42 5.28 -8.40 3.15
C VAL A 42 4.53 -7.26 2.46
N SER A 43 5.10 -6.65 1.44
CA SER A 43 4.54 -5.49 0.75
C SER A 43 3.19 -5.76 0.10
N PHE A 44 3.03 -6.88 -0.62
CA PHE A 44 1.78 -7.19 -1.30
C PHE A 44 0.65 -7.59 -0.32
N PRO A 45 0.89 -8.43 0.71
CA PRO A 45 -0.14 -8.66 1.72
C PRO A 45 -0.53 -7.41 2.49
N LEU A 46 0.40 -6.50 2.80
CA LEU A 46 0.07 -5.20 3.38
C LEU A 46 -0.87 -4.41 2.46
N LEU A 47 -0.56 -4.34 1.16
CA LEU A 47 -1.43 -3.68 0.19
C LEU A 47 -2.83 -4.29 0.15
N VAL A 48 -2.93 -5.62 0.10
CA VAL A 48 -4.22 -6.33 0.10
C VAL A 48 -5.00 -6.04 1.38
N TRP A 49 -4.38 -6.13 2.56
CA TRP A 49 -5.08 -5.84 3.83
C TRP A 49 -5.56 -4.38 3.93
N LEU A 50 -4.80 -3.42 3.39
CA LEU A 50 -5.25 -2.03 3.35
C LEU A 50 -6.46 -1.86 2.42
N LEU A 51 -6.48 -2.55 1.28
CA LEU A 51 -7.60 -2.55 0.33
C LEU A 51 -8.83 -3.27 0.89
N ASP A 52 -8.66 -4.38 1.61
CA ASP A 52 -9.75 -5.07 2.30
C ASP A 52 -10.38 -4.19 3.38
N GLY A 53 -9.58 -3.34 4.05
CA GLY A 53 -10.09 -2.32 4.97
C GLY A 53 -10.75 -1.12 4.28
N ALA A 54 -10.75 -1.06 2.94
CA ALA A 54 -11.30 0.04 2.14
C ALA A 54 -12.68 -0.27 1.56
N THR A 55 -13.41 -1.23 2.13
CA THR A 55 -14.80 -1.51 1.75
C THR A 55 -15.71 -0.40 2.26
N GLY A 56 -16.19 0.46 1.36
CA GLY A 56 -17.29 1.39 1.64
C GLY A 56 -18.61 0.65 1.90
N GLU A 57 -19.56 1.32 2.54
CA GLU A 57 -20.90 0.77 2.79
C GLU A 57 -21.60 0.42 1.47
N ALA A 58 -22.44 -0.62 1.45
CA ALA A 58 -23.12 -1.05 0.21
C ALA A 58 -24.07 0.02 -0.36
N SER A 59 -24.45 1.02 0.45
CA SER A 59 -25.24 2.19 0.11
C SER A 59 -24.44 3.32 -0.57
N ASP A 60 -23.10 3.28 -0.53
CA ASP A 60 -22.27 4.32 -1.12
C ASP A 60 -22.20 4.20 -2.65
N GLY A 61 -22.33 5.33 -3.35
CA GLY A 61 -22.17 5.38 -4.80
C GLY A 61 -20.79 4.91 -5.26
N TRP A 62 -20.72 4.38 -6.48
CA TRP A 62 -19.50 3.80 -7.09
C TRP A 62 -18.22 4.63 -6.85
N PHE A 63 -18.29 5.94 -7.09
CA PHE A 63 -17.15 6.85 -6.87
C PHE A 63 -16.68 6.91 -5.42
N ARG A 64 -17.60 6.93 -4.45
CA ARG A 64 -17.27 7.04 -3.03
C ARG A 64 -16.62 5.76 -2.51
N ARG A 65 -17.00 4.62 -3.09
CA ARG A 65 -16.38 3.31 -2.83
C ARG A 65 -14.99 3.17 -3.45
N LEU A 66 -14.72 3.78 -4.60
CA LEU A 66 -13.42 3.71 -5.27
C LEU A 66 -12.36 4.67 -4.70
N ARG A 67 -12.77 5.83 -4.17
CA ARG A 67 -11.82 6.85 -3.64
C ARG A 67 -10.80 6.30 -2.64
N PRO A 68 -11.19 5.51 -1.61
CA PRO A 68 -10.23 4.99 -0.64
C PRO A 68 -9.28 3.96 -1.25
N ALA A 69 -9.78 3.07 -2.10
CA ALA A 69 -8.96 2.08 -2.82
C ALA A 69 -7.95 2.76 -3.75
N PHE A 70 -8.39 3.78 -4.49
CA PHE A 70 -7.53 4.60 -5.33
C PHE A 70 -6.43 5.28 -4.50
N ALA A 71 -6.78 5.91 -3.38
CA ALA A 71 -5.81 6.56 -2.52
C ALA A 71 -4.75 5.58 -1.96
N ILE A 72 -5.15 4.37 -1.57
CA ILE A 72 -4.21 3.33 -1.13
C ILE A 72 -3.25 2.96 -2.27
N GLY A 73 -3.79 2.64 -3.45
CA GLY A 73 -2.99 2.28 -4.62
C GLY A 73 -2.05 3.42 -5.03
N TRP A 74 -2.52 4.67 -4.97
CA TRP A 74 -1.72 5.86 -5.24
C TRP A 74 -0.52 5.99 -4.31
N TRP A 75 -0.74 5.91 -2.98
CA TRP A 75 0.36 6.05 -2.01
C TRP A 75 1.34 4.88 -2.07
N PHE A 76 0.86 3.66 -2.31
CA PHE A 76 1.72 2.51 -2.56
C PHE A 76 2.59 2.71 -3.81
N GLY A 77 1.96 3.04 -4.95
CA GLY A 77 2.69 3.31 -6.19
C GLY A 77 3.68 4.46 -6.04
N PHE A 78 3.27 5.54 -5.36
CA PHE A 78 4.15 6.68 -5.08
C PHE A 78 5.40 6.25 -4.29
N GLY A 79 5.26 5.46 -3.23
CA GLY A 79 6.41 4.93 -2.49
C GLY A 79 7.33 4.06 -3.34
N TYR A 80 6.76 3.18 -4.16
CA TYR A 80 7.51 2.31 -5.07
C TYR A 80 8.30 3.12 -6.10
N PHE A 81 7.64 4.03 -6.82
CA PHE A 81 8.29 4.81 -7.86
C PHE A 81 9.27 5.83 -7.29
N LEU A 82 8.94 6.49 -6.17
CA LEU A 82 9.86 7.43 -5.53
C LEU A 82 11.14 6.72 -5.10
N ALA A 83 11.05 5.57 -4.42
CA ALA A 83 12.23 4.82 -3.98
C ALA A 83 12.98 4.12 -5.12
N GLY A 84 12.31 3.73 -6.21
CA GLY A 84 12.93 3.04 -7.34
C GLY A 84 13.49 3.95 -8.42
N LEU A 85 12.92 5.15 -8.59
CA LEU A 85 13.25 6.09 -9.66
C LEU A 85 13.85 7.41 -9.15
N TRP A 86 14.21 7.48 -7.86
CA TRP A 86 14.80 8.70 -7.25
C TRP A 86 15.99 9.24 -8.05
N TRP A 87 16.77 8.34 -8.65
CA TRP A 87 17.98 8.64 -9.42
C TRP A 87 17.72 9.42 -10.72
N ILE A 88 16.48 9.48 -11.20
CA ILE A 88 16.15 10.26 -12.41
C ILE A 88 16.23 11.77 -12.12
N GLY A 89 15.94 12.17 -10.88
CA GLY A 89 15.93 13.57 -10.46
C GLY A 89 17.20 14.04 -9.76
N SER A 90 18.20 13.17 -9.60
CA SER A 90 19.52 13.49 -9.04
C SER A 90 20.48 13.94 -10.11
#